data_AF-A0A820KIM7-F1
#
_entry.id   AF-A0A820KIM7-F1
#
_cell.length_a   1.000
_cell.length_b   1.000
_cell.length_c   1.000
_cell.angle_alpha   90.00
_cell.angle_beta   90.00
_cell.angle_gamma   90.00
#
_symmetry.space_group_name_H-M   'P 1'
#
loop_
_entity.id
_entity.type
_entity.pdbx_description
1 polymer ?
#
loop_
_entity_poly.entity_id
_entity_poly.type
_entity_poly.pdbx_seq_one_letter_code
_entity_poly.pdbx_strand_id
1 'polypeptide(L)'
;MSTITTLTLVQQYITRYVLSTALILGSLGNFIAIIVFSQKKHRTNSCSIYLVAVSIFGLLTANLGIAPLVYALDHFNAINSSLILCRVRGYTIQVTAMCFRYTLILMCADRYALCSSRTAIRALCRPQIAYRSIGIVIIFWMIMSIHFLIWENIENNLCSLYGLYAQIIGFYSLILTGTIPIL
;
A
#
# COMPACT_ATOMS: atom_id res chain seq x y z
N MET A 1 11.55 -27.09 -24.44
CA MET A 1 10.71 -26.26 -23.56
C MET A 1 10.49 -24.92 -24.24
N SER A 2 9.24 -24.48 -24.36
CA SER A 2 8.92 -23.16 -24.93
C SER A 2 9.19 -22.07 -23.89
N THR A 3 9.56 -20.87 -24.34
CA THR A 3 9.79 -19.69 -23.47
C THR A 3 8.61 -19.36 -22.56
N ILE A 4 7.38 -19.69 -22.99
CA ILE A 4 6.14 -19.53 -22.20
C ILE A 4 6.14 -20.46 -20.97
N THR A 5 6.56 -21.72 -21.13
CA THR A 5 6.59 -22.69 -20.01
C THR A 5 7.64 -22.38 -18.96
N THR A 6 8.78 -21.79 -19.36
CA THR A 6 9.80 -21.34 -18.41
C THR A 6 9.33 -20.11 -17.63
N LEU A 7 8.61 -19.18 -18.28
CA LEU A 7 8.10 -17.98 -17.64
C LEU A 7 7.05 -18.30 -16.57
N THR A 8 6.09 -19.18 -16.89
CA THR A 8 5.04 -19.58 -15.94
C THR A 8 5.61 -20.31 -14.73
N LEU A 9 6.61 -21.17 -14.94
CA LEU A 9 7.30 -21.88 -13.88
C LEU A 9 8.05 -20.91 -12.96
N VAL A 10 8.84 -19.99 -13.53
CA VAL A 10 9.53 -18.94 -12.74
C VAL A 10 8.54 -18.08 -11.95
N GLN A 11 7.43 -17.67 -12.55
CA GLN A 11 6.39 -16.90 -11.88
C GLN A 11 5.79 -17.67 -10.68
N GLN A 12 5.55 -18.97 -10.83
CA GLN A 12 5.08 -19.81 -9.73
C GLN A 12 6.10 -19.90 -8.59
N TYR A 13 7.38 -20.12 -8.88
CA TYR A 13 8.43 -20.16 -7.84
C TYR A 13 8.55 -18.83 -7.09
N ILE A 14 8.53 -17.70 -7.81
CA ILE A 14 8.57 -16.37 -7.20
C ILE A 14 7.34 -16.16 -6.31
N THR A 15 6.15 -16.48 -6.81
CA THR A 15 4.90 -16.30 -6.06
C THR A 15 4.87 -17.19 -4.82
N ARG A 16 5.31 -18.44 -4.94
CA ARG A 16 5.25 -19.42 -3.83
C ARG A 16 6.28 -19.13 -2.74
N TYR A 17 7.53 -18.85 -3.09
CA TYR A 17 8.61 -18.73 -2.10
C TYR A 17 8.92 -17.28 -1.75
N VAL A 18 9.09 -16.41 -2.75
CA VAL A 18 9.53 -15.03 -2.52
C VAL A 18 8.39 -14.21 -1.92
N LEU A 19 7.19 -14.27 -2.51
CA LEU A 19 6.07 -13.48 -1.99
C LEU A 19 5.57 -13.99 -0.64
N SER A 20 5.55 -15.30 -0.40
CA SER A 20 5.16 -15.86 0.92
C SER A 20 6.14 -15.47 2.02
N THR A 21 7.44 -15.53 1.77
CA THR A 21 8.45 -15.10 2.76
C THR A 21 8.37 -13.60 3.02
N ALA A 22 8.18 -12.79 1.98
CA ALA A 22 7.94 -11.35 2.11
C ALA A 22 6.66 -11.04 2.91
N LEU A 23 5.59 -11.80 2.70
CA LEU A 23 4.34 -11.64 3.45
C LEU A 23 4.52 -11.96 4.93
N ILE A 24 5.22 -13.05 5.27
CA ILE A 24 5.45 -13.45 6.66
C ILE A 24 6.35 -12.42 7.36
N LEU A 25 7.53 -12.14 6.80
CA LEU A 25 8.48 -11.20 7.40
C LEU A 25 7.92 -9.77 7.45
N GLY A 26 7.28 -9.33 6.37
CA GLY A 26 6.65 -8.02 6.31
C GLY A 26 5.49 -7.88 7.29
N SER A 27 4.65 -8.91 7.44
CA SER A 27 3.57 -8.87 8.42
C SER A 27 4.10 -8.86 9.85
N LEU A 28 5.07 -9.71 10.18
CA LEU A 28 5.71 -9.73 11.50
C LEU A 28 6.35 -8.39 11.86
N GLY A 29 7.10 -7.79 10.93
CA GLY A 29 7.71 -6.48 11.13
C GLY A 29 6.66 -5.39 11.41
N ASN A 30 5.58 -5.36 10.62
CA ASN A 30 4.48 -4.40 10.82
C ASN A 30 3.74 -4.65 12.15
N PHE A 31 3.50 -5.90 12.56
CA PHE A 31 2.87 -6.22 13.84
C PHE A 31 3.72 -5.75 15.02
N ILE A 32 5.02 -6.04 15.01
CA ILE A 32 5.95 -5.60 16.06
C ILE A 32 5.97 -4.07 16.13
N ALA A 33 6.04 -3.39 14.99
CA ALA A 33 6.00 -1.93 14.93
C ALA A 33 4.70 -1.37 15.53
N ILE A 34 3.55 -1.94 15.17
CA ILE A 34 2.26 -1.50 15.75
C ILE A 34 2.26 -1.69 17.27
N ILE A 35 2.71 -2.84 17.78
CA ILE A 35 2.72 -3.15 19.22
C ILE A 35 3.63 -2.17 19.98
N VAL A 36 4.87 -1.96 19.50
CA VAL A 36 5.86 -1.11 20.17
C VAL A 36 5.45 0.36 20.13
N PHE A 37 5.07 0.87 18.96
CA PHE A 37 4.80 2.29 18.78
C PHE A 37 3.37 2.70 19.18
N SER A 38 2.47 1.74 19.40
CA SER A 38 1.16 2.01 20.01
C SER A 38 1.18 2.22 21.52
N GLN A 39 2.31 1.98 22.19
CA GLN A 39 2.40 2.23 23.62
C GLN A 39 2.22 3.71 23.96
N LYS A 40 1.53 4.01 25.07
CA LYS A 40 1.22 5.39 25.50
C LYS A 40 2.47 6.29 25.57
N LYS A 41 3.62 5.72 25.94
CA LYS A 41 4.92 6.41 26.01
C LYS A 41 5.37 6.98 24.65
N HIS A 42 5.11 6.26 23.55
CA HIS A 42 5.55 6.63 22.21
C HIS A 42 4.51 7.46 21.45
N ARG A 43 3.22 7.35 21.80
CA ARG A 43 2.12 8.12 21.17
C ARG A 43 2.15 9.63 21.45
N THR A 44 3.06 10.10 22.30
CA THR A 44 3.31 11.53 22.52
C THR A 44 4.09 12.16 21.35
N ASN A 45 4.77 11.35 20.55
CA ASN A 45 5.54 11.79 19.40
C ASN A 45 4.75 11.60 18.09
N SER A 46 4.63 12.68 17.31
CA SER A 46 3.97 12.71 15.99
C SER A 46 4.54 11.68 15.02
N CYS A 47 5.87 11.53 15.00
CA CYS A 47 6.51 10.55 14.13
C CYS A 47 6.11 9.10 14.47
N SER A 48 5.97 8.76 15.75
CA SER A 48 5.53 7.42 16.15
C SER A 48 4.09 7.14 15.71
N ILE A 49 3.22 8.17 15.68
CA ILE A 49 1.86 8.05 15.16
C ILE A 49 1.87 7.75 13.65
N TYR A 50 2.68 8.49 12.88
CA TYR A 50 2.84 8.20 11.44
C TYR A 50 3.39 6.79 11.20
N LEU A 51 4.36 6.34 11.98
CA LEU A 51 4.94 4.99 11.84
C LEU A 51 3.91 3.89 12.12
N VAL A 52 3.05 4.07 13.12
CA VAL A 52 1.93 3.13 13.38
C VAL A 52 0.98 3.11 12.18
N ALA A 53 0.60 4.27 11.64
CA ALA A 53 -0.28 4.35 10.48
C ALA A 53 0.34 3.69 9.23
N VAL A 54 1.61 3.97 8.93
CA VAL A 54 2.37 3.30 7.86
C VAL A 54 2.38 1.78 8.06
N SER A 55 2.59 1.31 9.28
CA SER A 55 2.59 -0.14 9.58
C SER A 55 1.21 -0.79 9.35
N ILE A 56 0.14 -0.08 9.71
CA ILE A 56 -1.25 -0.54 9.45
C ILE A 56 -1.52 -0.63 7.94
N PHE A 57 -1.18 0.42 7.18
CA PHE A 57 -1.36 0.40 5.72
C PHE A 57 -0.49 -0.65 5.04
N GLY A 58 0.74 -0.85 5.53
CA GLY A 58 1.65 -1.89 5.06
C GLY A 58 1.07 -3.29 5.28
N LEU A 59 0.50 -3.55 6.47
CA LEU A 59 -0.16 -4.81 6.79
C LEU A 59 -1.35 -5.07 5.87
N LEU A 60 -2.23 -4.08 5.70
CA LEU A 60 -3.41 -4.18 4.82
C LEU A 60 -3.00 -4.44 3.37
N THR A 61 -2.04 -3.68 2.85
CA THR A 61 -1.57 -3.82 1.46
C THR A 61 -0.92 -5.17 1.22
N ALA A 62 -0.07 -5.64 2.14
CA ALA A 62 0.59 -6.93 2.01
C ALA A 62 -0.43 -8.09 2.04
N ASN A 63 -1.38 -8.06 2.97
CA ASN A 63 -2.37 -9.13 3.10
C ASN A 63 -3.36 -9.14 1.93
N LEU A 64 -3.85 -7.99 1.46
CA LEU A 64 -4.80 -7.94 0.34
C LEU A 64 -4.12 -8.15 -1.02
N GLY A 65 -2.87 -7.71 -1.15
CA GLY A 65 -2.07 -7.86 -2.35
C GLY A 65 -1.56 -9.29 -2.54
N ILE A 66 -0.83 -9.80 -1.55
CA ILE A 66 -0.01 -11.02 -1.68
C ILE A 66 -0.78 -12.27 -1.25
N ALA A 67 -1.52 -12.23 -0.14
CA ALA A 67 -2.15 -13.45 0.41
C ALA A 67 -3.06 -14.16 -0.61
N PRO A 68 -3.89 -13.46 -1.40
CA PRO A 68 -4.72 -14.13 -2.39
C PRO A 68 -3.93 -14.68 -3.58
N LEU A 69 -2.80 -14.06 -3.95
CA LEU A 69 -1.92 -14.57 -5.00
C LEU A 69 -1.22 -15.87 -4.60
N VAL A 70 -0.87 -16.01 -3.32
CA VAL A 70 -0.29 -17.25 -2.79
C VAL A 70 -1.36 -18.32 -2.69
N TYR A 71 -2.55 -17.98 -2.17
CA TYR A 71 -3.68 -18.90 -2.06
C TYR A 71 -4.14 -19.42 -3.43
N ALA A 72 -4.12 -18.55 -4.44
CA ALA A 72 -4.44 -18.82 -5.85
C ALA A 72 -3.62 -19.95 -6.51
N LEU A 73 -2.43 -20.26 -5.98
CA LEU A 73 -1.55 -21.28 -6.56
C LEU A 73 -2.08 -22.69 -6.35
N ASP A 74 -2.67 -22.94 -5.18
CA ASP A 74 -3.09 -24.29 -4.77
C ASP A 74 -4.63 -24.42 -4.67
N HIS A 75 -5.39 -23.32 -4.76
CA HIS A 75 -6.86 -23.30 -4.57
C HIS A 75 -7.60 -22.49 -5.64
N PHE A 76 -8.93 -22.67 -5.68
CA PHE A 76 -9.82 -21.93 -6.59
C PHE A 76 -9.78 -20.41 -6.34
N ASN A 77 -9.69 -19.65 -7.42
CA ASN A 77 -9.54 -18.20 -7.41
C ASN A 77 -10.88 -17.45 -7.31
N ALA A 78 -11.38 -17.25 -6.09
CA ALA A 78 -12.59 -16.48 -5.85
C ALA A 78 -12.52 -15.03 -6.39
N ILE A 79 -11.33 -14.42 -6.42
CA ILE A 79 -11.10 -13.06 -6.94
C ILE A 79 -11.30 -12.98 -8.44
N ASN A 80 -10.84 -13.99 -9.18
CA ASN A 80 -10.98 -14.05 -10.64
C ASN A 80 -12.36 -14.56 -11.07
N SER A 81 -13.18 -15.01 -10.11
CA SER A 81 -14.55 -15.48 -10.35
C SER A 81 -15.59 -14.38 -10.10
N SER A 82 -15.34 -13.47 -9.15
CA SER A 82 -16.27 -12.39 -8.80
C SER A 82 -15.72 -11.02 -9.19
N LEU A 83 -16.42 -10.35 -10.11
CA LEU A 83 -16.10 -8.99 -10.53
C LEU A 83 -16.11 -7.99 -9.36
N ILE A 84 -16.99 -8.21 -8.38
CA ILE A 84 -17.09 -7.37 -7.19
C ILE A 84 -15.84 -7.52 -6.32
N LEU A 85 -15.38 -8.76 -6.08
CA LEU A 85 -14.17 -9.03 -5.29
C LEU A 85 -12.92 -8.49 -6.00
N CYS A 86 -12.85 -8.62 -7.32
CA CYS A 86 -11.80 -8.03 -8.14
C CYS A 86 -11.70 -6.51 -7.91
N ARG A 87 -12.80 -5.78 -8.17
CA ARG A 87 -12.88 -4.31 -8.05
C ARG A 87 -12.59 -3.79 -6.64
N VAL A 88 -13.17 -4.43 -5.63
CA VAL A 88 -12.96 -4.04 -4.23
C VAL A 88 -11.51 -4.27 -3.82
N ARG A 89 -10.89 -5.37 -4.27
CA ARG A 89 -9.49 -5.67 -3.97
C ARG A 89 -8.57 -4.63 -4.60
N GLY A 90 -8.70 -4.35 -5.89
CA GLY A 90 -7.84 -3.39 -6.56
C GLY A 90 -7.98 -1.98 -6.00
N TYR A 91 -9.22 -1.53 -5.76
CA TYR A 91 -9.51 -0.28 -5.05
C TYR A 91 -8.80 -0.23 -3.68
N THR A 92 -8.97 -1.27 -2.86
CA THR A 92 -8.42 -1.26 -1.50
C THR A 92 -6.90 -1.27 -1.50
N ILE A 93 -6.27 -2.09 -2.37
CA ILE A 93 -4.81 -2.13 -2.53
C ILE A 93 -4.29 -0.76 -2.94
N GLN A 94 -4.93 -0.10 -3.91
CA GLN A 94 -4.51 1.21 -4.38
C GLN A 94 -4.58 2.26 -3.27
N VAL A 95 -5.71 2.33 -2.55
CA VAL A 95 -5.89 3.27 -1.45
C VAL A 95 -4.84 3.04 -0.36
N THR A 96 -4.67 1.79 0.09
CA THR A 96 -3.74 1.49 1.19
C THR A 96 -2.28 1.72 0.76
N ALA A 97 -1.92 1.40 -0.49
CA ALA A 97 -0.57 1.63 -1.00
C ALA A 97 -0.23 3.12 -1.11
N MET A 98 -1.17 3.95 -1.56
CA MET A 98 -0.97 5.40 -1.64
C MET A 98 -0.96 6.04 -0.25
N CYS A 99 -1.87 5.64 0.65
CA CYS A 99 -1.85 6.06 2.04
C CYS A 99 -0.52 5.73 2.73
N PHE A 100 0.03 4.52 2.51
CA PHE A 100 1.35 4.14 3.01
C PHE A 100 2.43 5.14 2.57
N ARG A 101 2.55 5.41 1.28
CA ARG A 101 3.57 6.29 0.70
C ARG A 101 3.45 7.73 1.21
N TYR A 102 2.25 8.29 1.16
CA TYR A 102 2.02 9.69 1.57
C TYR A 102 2.16 9.89 3.08
N THR A 103 1.80 8.89 3.88
CA THR A 103 2.05 8.93 5.33
C THR A 103 3.55 8.83 5.64
N LEU A 104 4.31 8.06 4.87
CA LEU A 104 5.77 8.00 4.98
C LEU A 104 6.41 9.36 4.63
N ILE A 105 5.95 10.02 3.57
CA ILE A 105 6.39 11.38 3.22
C ILE A 105 6.11 12.36 4.36
N LEU A 106 4.91 12.30 4.96
CA LEU A 106 4.57 13.13 6.12
C LEU A 106 5.47 12.84 7.32
N MET A 107 5.84 11.57 7.54
CA MET A 107 6.81 11.19 8.57
C MET A 107 8.19 11.81 8.32
N CYS A 108 8.67 11.80 7.09
CA CYS A 108 9.94 12.44 6.71
C CYS A 108 9.87 13.97 6.87
N ALA A 109 8.76 14.58 6.46
CA ALA A 109 8.53 16.02 6.62
C ALA A 109 8.46 16.42 8.11
N ASP A 110 7.83 15.60 8.95
CA ASP A 110 7.80 15.77 10.41
C ASP A 110 9.21 15.74 11.02
N ARG A 111 10.06 14.82 10.56
CA ARG A 111 11.47 14.74 10.99
C ARG A 111 12.30 15.93 10.55
N TYR A 112 12.11 16.39 9.31
CA TYR A 112 12.73 17.62 8.82
C TYR A 112 12.29 18.83 9.64
N ALA A 113 10.99 18.94 9.92
CA ALA A 113 10.42 20.03 10.70
C ALA A 113 10.95 20.07 12.14
N LEU A 114 11.21 18.90 12.74
CA LEU A 114 11.79 18.77 14.06
C LEU A 114 13.23 19.32 14.13
N CYS A 115 14.02 19.13 13.08
CA CYS A 115 15.40 19.61 12.98
C CYS A 115 15.50 21.10 12.61
N SER A 116 14.39 21.75 12.23
CA SER A 116 14.40 23.15 11.84
C SER A 116 14.55 24.08 13.05
N SER A 117 15.33 25.16 12.87
CA SER A 117 15.48 26.22 13.88
C SER A 117 14.22 27.10 14.01
N ARG A 118 13.33 27.09 13.02
CA ARG A 118 12.10 27.91 13.00
C ARG A 118 11.01 27.28 13.87
N THR A 119 10.59 28.00 14.91
CA THR A 119 9.55 27.56 15.86
C THR A 119 8.21 27.30 15.20
N ALA A 120 7.83 28.08 14.17
CA ALA A 120 6.61 27.87 13.40
C ALA A 120 6.60 26.51 12.67
N ILE A 121 7.75 26.10 12.12
CA ILE A 121 7.88 24.80 11.43
C ILE A 121 7.84 23.67 12.45
N ARG A 122 8.54 23.81 13.58
CA ARG A 122 8.51 22.82 14.67
C ARG A 122 7.13 22.64 15.30
N ALA A 123 6.26 23.65 15.23
CA ALA A 123 4.89 23.55 15.71
C ALA A 123 4.03 22.55 14.90
N LEU A 124 4.45 22.19 13.68
CA LEU A 124 3.80 21.16 12.86
C LEU A 124 3.98 19.75 13.44
N CYS A 125 5.04 19.53 14.23
CA CYS A 125 5.34 18.23 14.85
C CYS A 125 4.44 17.88 16.05
N ARG A 126 3.22 18.42 16.12
CA ARG A 126 2.26 18.11 17.20
C ARG A 126 1.44 16.87 16.86
N PRO A 127 1.18 15.97 17.84
CA PRO A 127 0.49 14.71 17.58
C PRO A 127 -0.93 14.91 17.04
N GLN A 128 -1.58 16.01 17.43
CA GLN A 128 -2.89 16.39 16.90
C GLN A 128 -2.86 16.70 15.40
N ILE A 129 -1.78 17.31 14.91
CA ILE A 129 -1.60 17.60 13.49
C ILE A 129 -1.34 16.31 12.73
N ALA A 130 -0.60 15.37 13.32
CA ALA A 130 -0.37 14.05 12.74
C ALA A 130 -1.67 13.25 12.52
N TYR A 131 -2.57 13.19 13.51
CA TYR A 131 -3.86 12.53 13.30
C TYR A 131 -4.72 13.20 12.23
N ARG A 132 -4.72 14.54 12.18
CA ARG A 132 -5.47 15.30 11.17
C ARG A 132 -4.91 15.09 9.77
N SER A 133 -3.59 15.11 9.59
CA SER A 133 -2.94 14.92 8.30
C SER A 133 -3.13 13.50 7.77
N ILE A 134 -3.02 12.46 8.62
CA ILE A 134 -3.34 11.08 8.25
C ILE A 134 -4.79 10.97 7.78
N GLY A 135 -5.75 11.56 8.51
CA GLY A 135 -7.15 11.58 8.11
C GLY A 135 -7.38 12.22 6.74
N ILE A 136 -6.73 13.35 6.47
CA ILE A 136 -6.82 14.03 5.16
C ILE A 136 -6.26 13.16 4.04
N VAL A 137 -5.11 12.50 4.26
CA VAL A 137 -4.50 11.58 3.28
C VAL A 137 -5.44 10.42 2.96
N ILE A 138 -6.04 9.80 3.98
CA ILE A 138 -7.01 8.70 3.78
C ILE A 138 -8.19 9.17 2.93
N ILE A 139 -8.83 10.28 3.30
CA ILE A 139 -10.01 10.78 2.59
C ILE A 139 -9.67 11.14 1.14
N PHE A 140 -8.54 11.84 0.93
CA PHE A 140 -8.08 12.22 -0.39
C PHE A 140 -7.88 11.00 -1.30
N TRP A 141 -7.19 9.96 -0.81
CA TRP A 141 -6.91 8.77 -1.61
C TRP A 141 -8.12 7.86 -1.79
N MET A 142 -9.07 7.82 -0.84
CA MET A 142 -10.35 7.16 -1.05
C MET A 142 -11.12 7.77 -2.22
N ILE A 143 -11.22 9.10 -2.27
CA ILE A 143 -11.92 9.80 -3.37
C ILE A 143 -11.18 9.60 -4.69
N MET A 144 -9.86 9.81 -4.69
CA MET A 144 -9.05 9.71 -5.90
C MET A 144 -9.07 8.30 -6.49
N SER A 145 -9.15 7.25 -5.67
CA SER A 145 -9.08 5.86 -6.15
C SER A 145 -10.41 5.27 -6.61
N ILE A 146 -11.54 6.00 -6.54
CA ILE A 146 -12.88 5.52 -6.96
C ILE A 146 -12.87 4.93 -8.37
N HIS A 147 -12.02 5.46 -9.25
CA HIS A 147 -11.86 5.02 -10.62
C HIS A 147 -11.40 3.55 -10.76
N PHE A 148 -10.76 2.95 -9.76
CA PHE A 148 -10.45 1.51 -9.76
C PHE A 148 -11.72 0.64 -9.60
N LEU A 149 -12.71 1.12 -8.85
CA LEU A 149 -13.95 0.37 -8.58
C LEU A 149 -14.80 0.15 -9.84
N ILE A 150 -14.65 1.01 -10.85
CA ILE A 150 -15.49 0.98 -12.05
C ILE A 150 -14.75 0.32 -13.23
N TRP A 151 -13.45 0.59 -13.40
CA TRP A 151 -12.69 0.18 -14.58
C TRP A 151 -11.99 -1.18 -14.48
N GLU A 152 -11.85 -1.75 -13.28
CA GLU A 152 -11.32 -3.12 -13.18
C GLU A 152 -12.31 -4.13 -13.75
N ASN A 153 -11.76 -5.03 -14.57
CA ASN A 153 -12.52 -6.06 -15.25
C ASN A 153 -11.77 -7.40 -15.20
N ILE A 154 -12.49 -8.48 -15.52
CA ILE A 154 -11.92 -9.82 -15.58
C ILE A 154 -11.83 -10.22 -17.06
N GLU A 155 -10.62 -10.31 -17.59
CA GLU A 155 -10.37 -10.89 -18.92
C GLU A 155 -9.39 -12.05 -18.80
N ASN A 156 -9.65 -13.16 -19.49
CA ASN A 156 -8.82 -14.37 -19.44
C ASN A 156 -8.56 -14.92 -18.02
N ASN A 157 -9.56 -14.88 -17.14
CA ASN A 157 -9.45 -15.26 -15.72
C ASN A 157 -8.42 -14.45 -14.92
N LEU A 158 -8.08 -13.25 -15.36
CA LEU A 158 -7.21 -12.32 -14.65
C LEU A 158 -8.00 -11.06 -14.32
N CYS A 159 -7.94 -10.67 -13.04
CA CYS A 159 -8.44 -9.37 -12.60
C CYS A 159 -7.38 -8.30 -12.91
N SER A 160 -7.66 -7.42 -13.87
CA SER A 160 -6.73 -6.34 -14.23
C SER A 160 -7.42 -5.16 -14.90
N LEU A 161 -6.62 -4.11 -15.16
CA LEU A 161 -6.99 -2.98 -16.00
C LEU A 161 -6.55 -3.27 -17.43
N TYR A 162 -7.42 -3.04 -18.40
CA TYR A 162 -7.16 -3.35 -19.81
C TYR A 162 -7.24 -2.10 -20.70
N GLY A 163 -6.56 -2.17 -21.85
CA GLY A 163 -6.62 -1.15 -22.90
C GLY A 163 -5.90 0.17 -22.59
N LEU A 164 -6.34 1.24 -23.24
CA LEU A 164 -5.80 2.61 -23.12
C LEU A 164 -5.84 3.13 -21.67
N TYR A 165 -6.81 2.68 -20.90
CA TYR A 165 -6.99 3.12 -19.53
C TYR A 165 -5.87 2.63 -18.59
N ALA A 166 -5.37 1.41 -18.80
CA ALA A 166 -4.20 0.89 -18.08
C ALA A 166 -2.96 1.75 -18.35
N GLN A 167 -2.80 2.26 -19.57
CA GLN A 167 -1.68 3.15 -19.92
C GLN A 167 -1.83 4.51 -19.23
N ILE A 168 -3.03 5.10 -19.21
CA ILE A 168 -3.31 6.37 -18.53
C ILE A 168 -3.02 6.26 -17.03
N ILE A 169 -3.45 5.18 -16.39
CA ILE A 169 -3.12 4.90 -14.98
C ILE A 169 -1.62 4.67 -14.80
N GLY A 170 -0.95 4.01 -15.74
CA GLY A 170 0.50 3.88 -15.78
C GLY A 170 1.18 5.25 -15.69
N PHE A 171 0.79 6.20 -16.56
CA PHE A 171 1.31 7.57 -16.53
C PHE A 171 0.95 8.32 -15.24
N TYR A 172 -0.31 8.23 -14.80
CA TYR A 172 -0.77 8.84 -13.55
C TYR A 172 0.04 8.34 -12.34
N SER A 173 0.24 7.02 -12.25
CA SER A 173 1.02 6.40 -11.20
C SER A 173 2.50 6.76 -11.30
N LEU A 174 3.08 6.87 -12.50
CA LEU A 174 4.46 7.30 -12.68
C LEU A 174 4.66 8.76 -12.26
N ILE A 175 3.72 9.64 -12.56
CA ILE A 175 3.78 11.04 -12.13
C ILE A 175 3.62 11.15 -10.60
N LEU A 176 2.61 10.51 -10.02
CA LEU A 176 2.32 10.66 -8.59
C LEU A 176 3.20 9.83 -7.67
N THR A 177 3.77 8.74 -8.18
CA THR A 177 4.68 7.86 -7.43
C THR A 177 6.13 8.15 -7.77
N GLY A 178 6.45 8.42 -9.04
CA GLY A 178 7.83 8.59 -9.52
C GLY A 178 8.41 9.98 -9.31
N THR A 179 7.60 11.02 -9.10
CA THR A 179 8.11 12.35 -8.73
C THR A 179 8.57 12.43 -7.27
N ILE A 180 8.16 11.47 -6.43
CA ILE A 180 8.50 11.47 -5.01
C ILE A 180 9.47 10.32 -4.78
N PRO A 181 10.79 10.59 -4.64
CA PRO A 181 11.76 9.53 -4.42
C PRO A 181 11.37 8.78 -3.14
N ILE A 182 11.10 7.49 -3.31
CA ILE A 182 11.07 6.51 -2.23
C ILE A 182 12.52 6.47 -1.74
N LEU A 183 12.81 7.22 -0.67
CA LEU A 183 14.07 7.13 0.05
C LEU A 183 14.16 5.76 0.74
#